data_AF-A0A947WJQ7-F1
#
_entry.id   AF-A0A947WJQ7-F1
#
_cell.length_a   1.000
_cell.length_b   1.000
_cell.length_c   1.000
_cell.angle_alpha   90.00
_cell.angle_beta   90.00
_cell.angle_gamma   90.00
#
_symmetry.space_group_name_H-M   'P 1'
#
loop_
_entity.id
_entity.type
_entity.pdbx_description
1 polymer ?
#
loop_
_entity_poly.entity_id
_entity_poly.type
_entity_poly.pdbx_seq_one_letter_code
_entity_poly.pdbx_strand_id
1 'polypeptide(L)'
;MKIKEILPSDINFPKFLTKIKPPVKKLYYLGNWDEKIFQKSLAIVGSRRITGYGRQVIDKIVPDLVSQGITIISGFMYGVDSEAHKKCLEFGGKTIAVLGGGLGEIYPPENEKLIPEIIKNGGLVVSEYEADFKPRLWSFPQRNRIISGLSSLGVLIVEAGEKSGSLITAKLGLKQKKPLFAVPGPTTSSVSIGTNTLIKEGKAKMVLSANDIYEEIITDRKRINSVSADTTELKIIQALSAESLTVDEIIRNLNLDIVKASSILIGMTLKGLISESGGKYYLTRLSN
;
A
#
# COMPACT_ATOMS: atom_id res chain seq x y z
N MET A 1 -4.16 -24.99 12.76
CA MET A 1 -4.57 -24.59 11.39
C MET A 1 -3.77 -25.42 10.39
N LYS A 2 -4.34 -25.83 9.26
CA LYS A 2 -3.63 -26.65 8.25
C LYS A 2 -2.75 -25.76 7.37
N ILE A 3 -1.44 -26.04 7.32
CA ILE A 3 -0.51 -25.40 6.40
C ILE A 3 -0.80 -25.91 4.98
N LYS A 4 -0.88 -24.97 4.04
CA LYS A 4 -1.05 -25.25 2.60
C LYS A 4 0.17 -24.74 1.86
N GLU A 5 0.37 -25.22 0.64
CA GLU A 5 1.43 -24.75 -0.25
C GLU A 5 0.85 -24.22 -1.57
N ILE A 6 1.62 -23.35 -2.21
CA ILE A 6 1.36 -22.85 -3.56
C ILE A 6 2.67 -22.75 -4.35
N LEU A 7 2.63 -23.18 -5.59
CA LEU A 7 3.74 -23.26 -6.52
C LEU A 7 3.62 -22.20 -7.62
N PRO A 8 4.73 -21.75 -8.24
CA PRO A 8 4.69 -20.84 -9.39
C PRO A 8 3.90 -21.36 -10.60
N SER A 9 3.68 -22.67 -10.69
CA SER A 9 2.85 -23.32 -11.71
C SER A 9 1.35 -23.16 -11.47
N ASP A 10 0.94 -22.80 -10.25
CA ASP A 10 -0.47 -22.70 -9.90
C ASP A 10 -1.08 -21.43 -10.48
N ILE A 11 -2.32 -21.53 -10.99
CA ILE A 11 -3.01 -20.44 -11.67
C ILE A 11 -3.17 -19.19 -10.79
N ASN A 12 -3.33 -19.40 -9.47
CA ASN A 12 -3.52 -18.33 -8.49
C ASN A 12 -2.20 -17.83 -7.88
N PHE A 13 -1.05 -18.29 -8.38
CA PHE A 13 0.24 -17.81 -7.92
C PHE A 13 0.49 -16.38 -8.41
N PRO A 14 0.90 -15.44 -7.54
CA PRO A 14 1.01 -14.05 -7.93
C PRO A 14 2.14 -13.85 -8.95
N LYS A 15 1.77 -13.53 -10.20
CA LYS A 15 2.69 -13.45 -11.35
C LYS A 15 3.85 -12.45 -11.16
N PHE A 16 3.72 -11.46 -10.28
CA PHE A 16 4.82 -10.56 -9.96
C PHE A 16 5.92 -11.21 -9.12
N LEU A 17 5.61 -12.26 -8.34
CA LEU A 17 6.61 -13.02 -7.57
C LEU A 17 7.50 -13.91 -8.46
N THR A 18 7.08 -14.26 -9.67
CA THR A 18 7.95 -15.01 -10.59
C THR A 18 9.07 -14.14 -11.17
N LYS A 19 8.91 -12.81 -11.11
CA LYS A 19 9.86 -11.83 -11.65
C LYS A 19 10.89 -11.35 -10.62
N ILE A 20 10.68 -11.61 -9.33
CA ILE A 20 11.61 -11.14 -8.28
C ILE A 20 12.83 -12.06 -8.21
N LYS A 21 13.98 -11.50 -7.82
CA LYS A 21 15.24 -12.23 -7.67
C LYS A 21 15.71 -12.26 -6.20
N PRO A 22 16.14 -13.42 -5.66
CA PRO A 22 16.00 -14.76 -6.24
C PRO A 22 14.53 -15.19 -6.38
N PRO A 23 14.20 -16.03 -7.38
CA PRO A 23 12.82 -16.44 -7.64
C PRO A 23 12.24 -17.20 -6.46
N VAL A 24 10.95 -17.00 -6.21
CA VAL A 24 10.19 -17.75 -5.20
C VAL A 24 9.81 -19.09 -5.81
N LYS A 25 10.34 -20.19 -5.27
CA LYS A 25 10.10 -21.54 -5.81
C LYS A 25 8.81 -22.17 -5.28
N LYS A 26 8.42 -21.79 -4.07
CA LYS A 26 7.26 -22.28 -3.35
C LYS A 26 6.92 -21.30 -2.22
N LEU A 27 5.64 -21.19 -1.87
CA LEU A 27 5.22 -20.56 -0.62
C LEU A 27 4.35 -21.51 0.18
N TYR A 28 4.59 -21.54 1.49
CA TYR A 28 3.71 -22.09 2.48
C TYR A 28 2.81 -20.99 3.03
N TYR A 29 1.55 -21.31 3.33
CA TYR A 29 0.64 -20.33 3.89
C TYR A 29 -0.42 -20.89 4.84
N LEU A 30 -0.91 -19.99 5.70
CA LEU A 30 -2.13 -20.14 6.50
C LEU A 30 -3.19 -19.17 5.98
N GLY A 31 -4.45 -19.60 6.01
CA GLY A 31 -5.61 -18.83 5.56
C GLY A 31 -6.24 -19.32 4.26
N ASN A 32 -7.03 -18.46 3.65
CA ASN A 32 -7.65 -18.71 2.35
C ASN A 32 -6.94 -17.91 1.26
N TRP A 33 -6.31 -18.61 0.32
CA TRP A 33 -5.58 -17.96 -0.77
C TRP A 33 -6.55 -17.41 -1.80
N ASP A 34 -6.72 -16.09 -1.81
CA ASP A 34 -7.53 -15.36 -2.79
C ASP A 34 -6.64 -14.32 -3.48
N GLU A 35 -6.49 -14.41 -4.80
CA GLU A 35 -5.64 -13.49 -5.56
C GLU A 35 -6.04 -12.01 -5.41
N LYS A 36 -7.31 -11.73 -5.10
CA LYS A 36 -7.84 -10.37 -4.92
C LYS A 36 -7.13 -9.62 -3.80
N ILE A 37 -6.65 -10.34 -2.78
CA ILE A 37 -5.96 -9.74 -1.63
C ILE A 37 -4.65 -9.04 -2.05
N PHE A 38 -4.07 -9.43 -3.19
CA PHE A 38 -2.83 -8.84 -3.71
C PHE A 38 -3.05 -7.74 -4.75
N GLN A 39 -4.28 -7.54 -5.26
CA GLN A 39 -4.54 -6.57 -6.33
C GLN A 39 -4.38 -5.13 -5.83
N LYS A 40 -4.84 -4.86 -4.61
CA LYS A 40 -4.75 -3.55 -3.95
C LYS A 40 -4.01 -3.71 -2.63
N SER A 41 -2.70 -3.89 -2.68
CA SER A 41 -1.87 -4.17 -1.50
C SER A 41 -0.72 -3.18 -1.35
N LEU A 42 -0.43 -2.78 -0.12
CA LEU A 42 0.67 -1.87 0.23
C LEU A 42 1.56 -2.52 1.28
N ALA A 43 2.87 -2.51 1.05
CA ALA A 43 3.83 -2.93 2.06
C ALA A 43 4.08 -1.77 3.04
N ILE A 44 3.90 -2.01 4.34
CA ILE A 44 4.25 -1.06 5.40
C ILE A 44 5.38 -1.67 6.22
N VAL A 45 6.55 -1.04 6.22
CA VAL A 45 7.74 -1.53 6.92
C VAL A 45 8.42 -0.40 7.69
N GLY A 46 9.23 -0.75 8.69
CA GLY A 46 10.01 0.26 9.38
C GLY A 46 10.84 -0.25 10.54
N SER A 47 11.09 0.64 11.50
CA SER A 47 11.92 0.37 12.67
C SER A 47 11.30 -0.73 13.54
N ARG A 48 12.15 -1.65 14.01
CA ARG A 48 11.77 -2.63 15.05
C ARG A 48 11.53 -1.99 16.41
N ARG A 49 12.08 -0.79 16.62
CA ARG A 49 11.84 0.08 17.78
C ARG A 49 11.08 1.29 17.29
N ILE A 50 9.78 1.12 17.11
CA ILE A 50 8.90 2.21 16.68
C ILE A 50 8.76 3.25 17.79
N THR A 51 8.84 4.53 17.43
CA THR A 51 8.67 5.63 18.39
C THR A 51 7.18 5.96 18.61
N GLY A 52 6.89 6.86 19.55
CA GLY A 52 5.55 7.43 19.68
C GLY A 52 5.08 8.13 18.40
N TYR A 53 5.99 8.83 17.72
CA TYR A 53 5.72 9.44 16.42
C TYR A 53 5.35 8.38 15.37
N GLY A 54 6.14 7.31 15.24
CA GLY A 54 5.84 6.23 14.29
C GLY A 54 4.48 5.57 14.55
N ARG A 55 4.09 5.39 15.81
CA ARG A 55 2.75 4.88 16.17
C ARG A 55 1.64 5.84 15.73
N GLN A 56 1.77 7.13 16.03
CA GLN A 56 0.81 8.15 15.60
C GLN A 56 0.65 8.19 14.08
N VAL A 57 1.75 7.99 13.34
CA VAL A 57 1.72 7.89 11.88
C VAL A 57 0.94 6.66 11.42
N ILE A 58 1.15 5.49 12.04
CA ILE A 58 0.37 4.28 11.76
C ILE A 58 -1.11 4.50 12.10
N ASP A 59 -1.41 5.06 13.27
CA ASP A 59 -2.77 5.38 13.72
C ASP A 59 -3.49 6.34 12.75
N LYS A 60 -2.74 7.25 12.12
CA LYS A 60 -3.27 8.19 11.14
C LYS A 60 -3.47 7.55 9.76
N ILE A 61 -2.47 6.83 9.25
CA ILE A 61 -2.44 6.41 7.84
C ILE A 61 -3.19 5.09 7.63
N VAL A 62 -3.02 4.11 8.52
CA VAL A 62 -3.54 2.75 8.28
C VAL A 62 -5.08 2.70 8.21
N PRO A 63 -5.85 3.41 9.06
CA PRO A 63 -7.31 3.43 8.93
C PRO A 63 -7.81 3.91 7.56
N ASP A 64 -7.20 4.96 7.03
CA ASP A 64 -7.53 5.51 5.71
C ASP A 64 -7.14 4.56 4.56
N LEU A 65 -6.10 3.75 4.73
CA LEU A 65 -5.75 2.69 3.78
C LEU A 65 -6.78 1.55 3.82
N VAL A 66 -7.18 1.15 5.02
CA VAL A 66 -8.16 0.08 5.24
C VAL A 66 -9.54 0.46 4.74
N SER A 67 -10.00 1.69 4.97
CA SER A 67 -11.32 2.18 4.50
C SER A 67 -11.44 2.14 2.98
N GLN A 68 -10.32 2.19 2.26
CA GLN A 68 -10.26 2.07 0.82
C GLN A 68 -10.03 0.63 0.35
N GLY A 69 -10.09 -0.36 1.25
CA GLY A 69 -9.89 -1.77 0.93
C GLY A 69 -8.45 -2.12 0.53
N ILE A 70 -7.45 -1.36 1.00
CA ILE A 70 -6.04 -1.72 0.79
C ILE A 70 -5.65 -2.83 1.77
N THR A 71 -5.11 -3.92 1.23
CA THR A 71 -4.46 -4.96 2.04
C THR A 71 -3.09 -4.48 2.51
N ILE A 72 -2.81 -4.58 3.81
CA ILE A 72 -1.49 -4.28 4.36
C ILE A 72 -0.59 -5.51 4.30
N ILE A 73 0.61 -5.38 3.74
CA ILE A 73 1.64 -6.42 3.77
C ILE A 73 2.75 -5.99 4.70
N SER A 74 3.19 -6.86 5.61
CA SER A 74 4.36 -6.59 6.43
C SER A 74 5.09 -7.86 6.85
N GLY A 75 6.21 -7.68 7.55
CA GLY A 75 7.16 -8.73 7.88
C GLY A 75 6.90 -9.48 9.17
N PHE A 76 5.81 -9.20 9.87
CA PHE A 76 5.51 -9.87 11.15
C PHE A 76 6.65 -9.76 12.17
N MET A 77 7.34 -8.62 12.22
CA MET A 77 8.40 -8.34 13.19
C MET A 77 7.91 -7.34 14.24
N TYR A 78 8.67 -7.11 15.31
CA TYR A 78 8.40 -6.02 16.25
C TYR A 78 8.32 -4.64 15.57
N GLY A 79 7.75 -3.68 16.28
CA GLY A 79 7.73 -2.27 15.87
C GLY A 79 6.72 -2.04 14.76
N VAL A 80 7.14 -1.35 13.70
CA VAL A 80 6.24 -0.92 12.60
C VAL A 80 5.46 -2.09 12.01
N ASP A 81 6.09 -3.24 11.80
CA ASP A 81 5.42 -4.40 11.22
C ASP A 81 4.24 -4.89 12.10
N SER A 82 4.47 -5.10 13.41
CA SER A 82 3.43 -5.46 14.38
C SER A 82 2.32 -4.41 14.46
N GLU A 83 2.67 -3.13 14.57
CA GLU A 83 1.69 -2.04 14.72
C GLU A 83 0.83 -1.90 13.46
N ALA A 84 1.42 -2.03 12.27
CA ALA A 84 0.68 -2.01 11.00
C ALA A 84 -0.32 -3.16 10.90
N HIS A 85 0.07 -4.38 11.28
CA HIS A 85 -0.84 -5.52 11.32
C HIS A 85 -1.98 -5.30 12.32
N LYS A 86 -1.66 -4.90 13.55
CA LYS A 86 -2.66 -4.66 14.61
C LYS A 86 -3.66 -3.58 14.20
N LYS A 87 -3.16 -2.43 13.74
CA LYS A 87 -4.02 -1.32 13.32
C LYS A 87 -4.89 -1.69 12.11
N CYS A 88 -4.35 -2.48 11.19
CA CYS A 88 -5.14 -2.99 10.06
C CYS A 88 -6.31 -3.86 10.54
N LEU A 89 -6.06 -4.79 11.46
CA LEU A 89 -7.07 -5.71 12.00
C LEU A 89 -8.12 -5.00 12.86
N GLU A 90 -7.69 -4.02 13.66
CA GLU A 90 -8.56 -3.16 14.49
C GLU A 90 -9.65 -2.48 13.66
N PHE A 91 -9.31 -2.06 12.43
CA PHE A 91 -10.23 -1.40 11.50
C PHE A 91 -10.90 -2.39 10.51
N GLY A 92 -10.85 -3.69 10.79
CA GLY A 92 -11.51 -4.73 9.97
C GLY A 92 -10.85 -4.98 8.61
N GLY A 93 -9.61 -4.50 8.43
CA GLY A 93 -8.84 -4.68 7.20
C GLY A 93 -8.24 -6.07 7.05
N LYS A 94 -7.75 -6.35 5.84
CA LYS A 94 -7.01 -7.56 5.49
C LYS A 94 -5.52 -7.30 5.54
N THR A 95 -4.76 -8.24 6.09
CA THR A 95 -3.31 -8.13 6.14
C THR A 95 -2.59 -9.43 5.77
N ILE A 96 -1.38 -9.30 5.22
CA ILE A 96 -0.52 -10.42 4.84
C ILE A 96 0.79 -10.32 5.62
N ALA A 97 1.03 -11.30 6.49
CA ALA A 97 2.26 -11.44 7.26
C ALA A 97 3.25 -12.34 6.50
N VAL A 98 4.45 -11.83 6.21
CA VAL A 98 5.50 -12.58 5.52
C VAL A 98 6.62 -12.96 6.50
N LEU A 99 6.70 -14.24 6.87
CA LEU A 99 7.61 -14.74 7.89
C LEU A 99 9.04 -14.97 7.38
N GLY A 100 10.02 -14.75 8.26
CA GLY A 100 11.42 -15.17 8.03
C GLY A 100 11.71 -16.61 8.44
N GLY A 101 10.78 -17.28 9.14
CA GLY A 101 10.88 -18.69 9.53
C GLY A 101 9.75 -19.53 8.95
N GLY A 102 9.74 -20.81 9.27
CA GLY A 102 8.64 -21.72 8.99
C GLY A 102 7.35 -21.34 9.72
N LEU A 103 6.20 -21.78 9.18
CA LEU A 103 4.89 -21.51 9.81
C LEU A 103 4.65 -22.30 11.11
N GLY A 104 5.51 -23.26 11.44
CA GLY A 104 5.53 -23.94 12.74
C GLY A 104 6.49 -23.32 13.76
N GLU A 105 7.32 -22.36 13.34
CA GLU A 105 8.35 -21.71 14.16
C GLU A 105 8.11 -20.19 14.18
N ILE A 106 7.01 -19.79 14.81
CA ILE A 106 6.54 -18.40 14.80
C ILE A 106 7.51 -17.50 15.55
N TYR A 107 7.98 -16.45 14.86
CA TYR A 107 8.83 -15.44 15.45
C TYR A 107 8.44 -14.04 14.95
N PRO A 108 8.32 -13.05 15.85
CA PRO A 108 8.54 -13.18 17.29
C PRO A 108 7.35 -13.83 18.04
N PRO A 109 7.58 -14.60 19.12
CA PRO A 109 6.52 -15.29 19.86
C PRO A 109 5.42 -14.37 20.39
N GLU A 110 5.75 -13.13 20.74
CA GLU A 110 4.80 -12.14 21.26
C GLU A 110 3.71 -11.77 20.24
N ASN A 111 3.99 -11.97 18.94
CA ASN A 111 3.03 -11.73 17.87
C ASN A 111 2.19 -12.96 17.55
N GLU A 112 2.40 -14.13 18.15
CA GLU A 112 1.73 -15.39 17.77
C GLU A 112 0.19 -15.27 17.78
N LYS A 113 -0.36 -14.52 18.74
CA LYS A 113 -1.80 -14.24 18.84
C LYS A 113 -2.38 -13.48 17.64
N LEU A 114 -1.55 -12.78 16.86
CA LEU A 114 -2.00 -12.09 15.65
C LEU A 114 -2.34 -13.06 14.53
N ILE A 115 -1.72 -14.24 14.47
CA ILE A 115 -1.98 -15.21 13.39
C ILE A 115 -3.47 -15.57 13.28
N PRO A 116 -4.15 -16.03 14.35
CA PRO A 116 -5.57 -16.34 14.25
C PRO A 116 -6.43 -15.13 13.88
N GLU A 117 -6.08 -13.92 14.33
CA GLU A 117 -6.79 -12.69 13.96
C GLU A 117 -6.62 -12.36 12.47
N ILE A 118 -5.40 -12.47 11.94
CA ILE A 118 -5.10 -12.32 10.51
C ILE A 118 -5.95 -13.28 9.69
N ILE A 119 -6.00 -14.55 10.06
CA ILE A 119 -6.78 -15.55 9.32
C ILE A 119 -8.28 -15.28 9.44
N LYS A 120 -8.78 -14.92 10.63
CA LYS A 120 -10.19 -14.62 10.87
C LYS A 120 -10.69 -13.46 10.00
N ASN A 121 -9.87 -12.44 9.79
CA ASN A 121 -10.20 -11.29 8.96
C ASN A 121 -9.97 -11.54 7.45
N GLY A 122 -9.68 -12.78 7.05
CA GLY A 122 -9.44 -13.13 5.64
C GLY A 122 -8.09 -12.66 5.10
N GLY A 123 -7.11 -12.46 5.99
CA GLY A 123 -5.71 -12.25 5.67
C GLY A 123 -4.94 -13.56 5.43
N LEU A 124 -3.62 -13.43 5.27
CA LEU A 124 -2.72 -14.56 5.01
C LEU A 124 -1.47 -14.46 5.89
N VAL A 125 -0.94 -15.61 6.30
CA VAL A 125 0.42 -15.72 6.83
C VAL A 125 1.20 -16.59 5.87
N VAL A 126 2.29 -16.07 5.32
CA VAL A 126 3.06 -16.72 4.24
C VAL A 126 4.52 -16.88 4.63
N SER A 127 5.15 -17.96 4.18
CA SER A 127 6.57 -18.21 4.32
C SER A 127 7.11 -18.91 3.07
N GLU A 128 8.40 -18.73 2.79
CA GLU A 128 9.12 -19.52 1.78
C GLU A 128 9.76 -20.77 2.37
N TYR A 129 9.75 -20.91 3.70
CA TYR A 129 10.45 -21.98 4.41
C TYR A 129 9.47 -23.04 4.90
N GLU A 130 9.94 -24.30 4.94
CA GLU A 130 9.26 -25.45 5.52
C GLU A 130 8.76 -25.17 6.95
N ALA A 131 7.73 -25.88 7.39
CA ALA A 131 7.05 -25.61 8.65
C ALA A 131 7.99 -25.57 9.87
N ASP A 132 8.97 -26.46 9.93
CA ASP A 132 9.94 -26.64 11.02
C ASP A 132 11.20 -25.76 10.88
N PHE A 133 11.28 -24.92 9.85
CA PHE A 133 12.46 -24.09 9.62
C PHE A 133 12.58 -22.98 10.68
N LYS A 134 13.59 -23.09 11.54
CA LYS A 134 13.87 -22.07 12.56
C LYS A 134 14.34 -20.75 11.94
N PRO A 135 13.77 -19.60 12.32
CA PRO A 135 14.19 -18.28 11.83
C PRO A 135 15.70 -18.05 12.01
N ARG A 136 16.37 -17.57 10.95
CA ARG A 136 17.81 -17.24 10.98
C ARG A 136 18.04 -15.77 10.64
N LEU A 137 19.11 -15.16 11.13
CA LEU A 137 19.40 -13.75 10.86
C LEU A 137 19.42 -13.39 9.35
N TRP A 138 19.92 -14.30 8.51
CA TRP A 138 19.96 -14.12 7.05
C TRP A 138 18.59 -14.30 6.36
N SER A 139 17.64 -14.98 7.01
CA SER A 139 16.32 -15.26 6.43
C SER A 139 15.42 -14.02 6.40
N PHE A 140 15.57 -13.10 7.38
CA PHE A 140 14.75 -11.88 7.41
C PHE A 140 15.03 -10.93 6.24
N PRO A 141 16.30 -10.62 5.88
CA PRO A 141 16.58 -9.88 4.65
C PRO A 141 16.11 -10.60 3.38
N GLN A 142 16.23 -11.93 3.33
CA GLN A 142 15.82 -12.71 2.15
C GLN A 142 14.31 -12.66 1.93
N ARG A 143 13.52 -12.75 3.00
CA ARG A 143 12.06 -12.62 2.94
C ARG A 143 11.61 -11.24 2.45
N ASN A 144 12.37 -10.17 2.70
CA ASN A 144 11.92 -8.80 2.36
C ASN A 144 11.59 -8.58 0.89
N ARG A 145 12.19 -9.37 -0.02
CA ARG A 145 11.87 -9.31 -1.44
C ARG A 145 10.44 -9.78 -1.75
N ILE A 146 9.90 -10.68 -0.93
CA ILE A 146 8.52 -11.17 -1.05
C ILE A 146 7.56 -10.09 -0.56
N ILE A 147 7.88 -9.37 0.53
CA ILE A 147 7.06 -8.23 1.00
C ILE A 147 6.90 -7.18 -0.09
N SER A 148 8.02 -6.68 -0.62
CA SER A 148 7.98 -5.67 -1.69
C SER A 148 7.40 -6.24 -2.98
N GLY A 149 7.64 -7.53 -3.25
CA GLY A 149 7.16 -8.21 -4.44
C GLY A 149 5.64 -8.34 -4.46
N LEU A 150 5.06 -8.76 -3.34
CA LEU A 150 3.61 -8.90 -3.11
C LEU A 150 2.85 -7.58 -3.12
N SER A 151 3.54 -6.47 -2.87
CA SER A 151 2.90 -5.16 -2.82
C SER A 151 2.64 -4.59 -4.20
N SER A 152 1.38 -4.49 -4.60
CA SER A 152 1.01 -3.95 -5.91
C SER A 152 1.12 -2.43 -5.97
N LEU A 153 0.87 -1.74 -4.85
CA LEU A 153 0.81 -0.27 -4.78
C LEU A 153 2.15 0.36 -4.42
N GLY A 154 3.07 -0.37 -3.78
CA GLY A 154 4.39 0.13 -3.43
C GLY A 154 4.83 -0.17 -1.99
N VAL A 155 5.90 0.47 -1.53
CA VAL A 155 6.44 0.22 -0.19
C VAL A 155 6.47 1.53 0.58
N LEU A 156 5.77 1.58 1.72
CA LEU A 156 5.80 2.67 2.68
C LEU A 156 6.81 2.36 3.80
N ILE A 157 7.80 3.23 3.96
CA ILE A 157 8.70 3.22 5.12
C ILE A 157 8.24 4.28 6.14
N VAL A 158 7.84 3.82 7.32
CA VAL A 158 7.37 4.71 8.40
C VAL A 158 8.52 5.28 9.21
N GLU A 159 9.43 4.43 9.68
CA GLU A 159 10.67 4.85 10.36
C GLU A 159 11.82 3.95 9.92
N ALA A 160 12.99 4.54 9.72
CA ALA A 160 14.21 3.81 9.40
C ALA A 160 15.43 4.61 9.85
N GLY A 161 16.25 4.03 10.73
CA GLY A 161 17.63 4.51 10.91
C GLY A 161 18.52 4.15 9.73
N GLU A 162 19.72 4.73 9.68
CA GLU A 162 20.68 4.58 8.57
C GLU A 162 21.03 3.12 8.22
N LYS A 163 21.09 2.24 9.24
CA LYS A 163 21.38 0.80 9.09
C LYS A 163 20.13 -0.08 9.27
N SER A 164 18.94 0.47 9.06
CA SER A 164 17.69 -0.27 9.26
C SER A 164 17.48 -1.38 8.21
N GLY A 165 16.98 -2.53 8.67
CA GLY A 165 16.55 -3.61 7.78
C GLY A 165 15.40 -3.22 6.84
N SER A 166 14.58 -2.22 7.21
CA SER A 166 13.52 -1.69 6.33
C SER A 166 14.09 -1.01 5.07
N LEU A 167 15.32 -0.47 5.12
CA LEU A 167 16.00 0.08 3.94
C LEU A 167 16.40 -1.02 2.95
N ILE A 168 16.55 -2.27 3.39
CA ILE A 168 16.74 -3.41 2.49
C ILE A 168 15.46 -3.61 1.68
N THR A 169 14.29 -3.60 2.31
CA THR A 169 12.99 -3.67 1.62
C THR A 169 12.82 -2.51 0.66
N ALA A 170 13.21 -1.29 1.03
CA ALA A 170 13.18 -0.13 0.15
C ALA A 170 14.03 -0.32 -1.11
N LYS A 171 15.28 -0.78 -0.95
CA LYS A 171 16.17 -1.10 -2.07
C LYS A 171 15.62 -2.20 -2.96
N LEU A 172 14.99 -3.22 -2.38
CA LEU A 172 14.36 -4.31 -3.12
C LEU A 172 13.13 -3.83 -3.89
N GLY A 173 12.29 -2.98 -3.30
CA GLY A 173 11.15 -2.34 -3.96
C GLY A 173 11.57 -1.55 -5.19
N LEU A 174 12.59 -0.70 -5.07
CA LEU A 174 13.14 0.05 -6.22
C LEU A 174 13.65 -0.88 -7.33
N LYS A 175 14.39 -1.95 -6.98
CA LYS A 175 14.84 -2.95 -7.95
C LYS A 175 13.69 -3.68 -8.64
N GLN A 176 12.58 -3.85 -7.94
CA GLN A 176 11.34 -4.45 -8.44
C GLN A 176 10.42 -3.44 -9.15
N LYS A 177 10.90 -2.19 -9.37
CA LYS A 177 10.14 -1.10 -9.98
C LYS A 177 8.83 -0.80 -9.25
N LYS A 178 8.85 -0.91 -7.92
CA LYS A 178 7.73 -0.55 -7.06
C LYS A 178 7.85 0.92 -6.64
N PRO A 179 6.74 1.68 -6.63
CA PRO A 179 6.71 3.00 -5.98
C PRO A 179 7.21 2.89 -4.55
N LEU A 180 8.02 3.86 -4.14
CA LEU A 180 8.57 3.94 -2.80
C LEU A 180 8.04 5.19 -2.11
N PHE A 181 7.58 5.03 -0.89
CA PHE A 181 6.99 6.06 -0.06
C PHE A 181 7.73 6.13 1.27
N ALA A 182 7.94 7.32 1.79
CA ALA A 182 8.62 7.51 3.06
C ALA A 182 7.95 8.61 3.88
N VAL A 183 7.79 8.34 5.17
CA VAL A 183 7.27 9.32 6.12
C VAL A 183 8.42 10.21 6.58
N PRO A 184 8.31 11.54 6.45
CA PRO A 184 9.34 12.45 6.96
C PRO A 184 9.33 12.42 8.48
N GLY A 185 10.48 12.52 9.12
CA GLY A 185 10.55 12.57 10.59
C GLY A 185 11.49 13.65 11.10
N PRO A 186 11.52 13.89 12.42
CA PRO A 186 12.39 14.91 13.02
C PRO A 186 13.85 14.70 12.61
N THR A 187 14.53 15.78 12.21
CA THR A 187 15.96 15.72 11.82
C THR A 187 16.88 15.32 12.98
N THR A 188 16.41 15.51 14.21
CA THR A 188 17.08 15.09 15.46
C THR A 188 16.86 13.62 15.80
N SER A 189 15.95 12.92 15.11
CA SER A 189 15.62 11.52 15.38
C SER A 189 16.50 10.57 14.57
N SER A 190 17.25 9.70 15.25
CA SER A 190 18.12 8.71 14.61
C SER A 190 17.34 7.67 13.78
N VAL A 191 16.07 7.43 14.11
CA VAL A 191 15.18 6.53 13.36
C VAL A 191 14.46 7.20 12.20
N SER A 192 14.71 8.48 11.93
CA SER A 192 14.16 9.22 10.79
C SER A 192 15.22 9.51 9.71
N ILE A 193 16.50 9.25 10.00
CA ILE A 193 17.61 9.52 9.06
C ILE A 193 17.39 8.79 7.73
N GLY A 194 17.02 7.51 7.76
CA GLY A 194 16.84 6.69 6.55
C GLY A 194 15.64 7.13 5.72
N THR A 195 14.50 7.44 6.34
CA THR A 195 13.33 7.94 5.60
C THR A 195 13.60 9.32 5.00
N ASN A 196 14.17 10.24 5.77
CA ASN A 196 14.54 11.57 5.30
C ASN A 196 15.58 11.52 4.17
N THR A 197 16.57 10.62 4.23
CA THR A 197 17.54 10.42 3.15
C THR A 197 16.87 9.91 1.87
N LEU A 198 15.95 8.93 1.96
CA LEU A 198 15.22 8.44 0.79
C LEU A 198 14.41 9.55 0.10
N ILE A 199 13.80 10.43 0.89
CA ILE A 199 13.06 11.59 0.39
C ILE A 199 14.01 12.60 -0.25
N LYS A 200 15.09 12.97 0.45
CA LYS A 200 16.10 13.94 -0.02
C LYS A 200 16.73 13.53 -1.34
N GLU A 201 16.98 12.23 -1.54
CA GLU A 201 17.57 11.68 -2.75
C GLU A 201 16.55 11.49 -3.90
N GLY A 202 15.27 11.85 -3.68
CA GLY A 202 14.20 11.66 -4.66
C GLY A 202 13.87 10.19 -4.94
N LYS A 203 14.33 9.26 -4.06
CA LYS A 203 14.08 7.82 -4.21
C LYS A 203 12.71 7.41 -3.69
N ALA A 204 12.15 8.17 -2.75
CA ALA A 204 10.82 7.93 -2.20
C ALA A 204 9.99 9.21 -2.22
N LYS A 205 8.70 9.07 -2.52
CA LYS A 205 7.73 10.16 -2.37
C LYS A 205 7.46 10.38 -0.88
N MET A 206 7.47 11.65 -0.47
CA MET A 206 7.10 12.03 0.89
C MET A 206 5.63 11.73 1.14
N VAL A 207 5.31 11.15 2.30
CA VAL A 207 3.94 10.85 2.72
C VAL A 207 3.63 11.52 4.05
N LEU A 208 2.64 12.42 4.02
CA LEU A 208 2.07 13.11 5.18
C LEU A 208 0.70 12.53 5.57
N SER A 209 0.03 11.87 4.62
CA SER A 209 -1.29 11.25 4.76
C SER A 209 -1.47 10.09 3.78
N ALA A 210 -2.49 9.27 3.96
CA ALA A 210 -2.81 8.22 2.98
C ALA A 210 -3.11 8.79 1.57
N ASN A 211 -3.54 10.05 1.47
CA ASN A 211 -3.81 10.71 0.19
C ASN A 211 -2.59 10.83 -0.72
N ASP A 212 -1.40 11.05 -0.15
CA ASP A 212 -0.17 11.15 -0.94
C ASP A 212 0.17 9.85 -1.69
N ILE A 213 -0.22 8.72 -1.09
CA ILE A 213 -0.10 7.38 -1.67
C ILE A 213 -1.15 7.21 -2.79
N TYR A 214 -2.40 7.63 -2.57
CA TYR A 214 -3.47 7.56 -3.57
C TYR A 214 -3.16 8.40 -4.81
N GLU A 215 -2.72 9.63 -4.64
CA GLU A 215 -2.38 10.52 -5.74
C GLU A 215 -1.30 9.91 -6.63
N GLU A 216 -0.33 9.22 -6.04
CA GLU A 216 0.71 8.53 -6.82
C GLU A 216 0.14 7.36 -7.61
N ILE A 217 -0.68 6.52 -6.96
CA ILE A 217 -1.32 5.37 -7.62
C ILE A 217 -2.22 5.82 -8.76
N ILE A 218 -2.99 6.89 -8.55
CA ILE A 218 -3.87 7.46 -9.57
C ILE A 218 -3.05 8.09 -10.68
N THR A 219 -1.96 8.79 -10.38
CA THR A 219 -1.10 9.41 -11.39
C THR A 219 -0.39 8.36 -12.24
N ASP A 220 0.10 7.27 -11.64
CA ASP A 220 0.70 6.16 -12.38
C ASP A 220 -0.35 5.42 -13.23
N ARG A 221 -1.55 5.19 -12.69
CA ARG A 221 -2.66 4.62 -13.49
C ARG A 221 -3.09 5.56 -14.61
N LYS A 222 -3.08 6.87 -14.40
CA LYS A 222 -3.35 7.87 -15.44
C LYS A 222 -2.25 7.94 -16.49
N ARG A 223 -0.97 7.73 -16.13
CA ARG A 223 0.14 7.61 -17.09
C ARG A 223 0.09 6.31 -17.91
N ILE A 224 -0.45 5.24 -17.32
CA ILE A 224 -0.66 3.96 -18.03
C ILE A 224 -1.93 4.03 -18.89
N ASN A 225 -2.98 4.70 -18.40
CA ASN A 225 -4.25 4.91 -19.10
C ASN A 225 -4.27 6.17 -19.98
N SER A 226 -3.19 6.95 -20.07
CA SER A 226 -3.07 8.09 -21.00
C SER A 226 -2.85 7.65 -22.44
N VAL A 227 -3.14 6.38 -22.75
CA VAL A 227 -3.49 5.92 -24.08
C VAL A 227 -5.01 6.07 -24.35
N SER A 228 -5.86 6.46 -23.38
CA SER A 228 -7.32 6.62 -23.65
C SER A 228 -8.21 7.45 -22.69
N ALA A 229 -7.72 8.17 -21.67
CA ALA A 229 -8.58 9.04 -20.83
C ALA A 229 -8.35 10.54 -21.12
N ASP A 230 -9.40 11.22 -21.57
CA ASP A 230 -9.38 12.59 -22.07
C ASP A 230 -8.98 13.57 -20.94
N THR A 231 -7.84 14.26 -21.11
CA THR A 231 -7.17 15.09 -20.10
C THR A 231 -8.04 16.18 -19.45
N THR A 232 -9.18 16.49 -20.05
CA THR A 232 -10.14 17.50 -19.59
C THR A 232 -11.01 17.02 -18.42
N GLU A 233 -11.43 15.76 -18.37
CA GLU A 233 -12.25 15.22 -17.26
C GLU A 233 -11.53 15.37 -15.91
N LEU A 234 -10.21 15.13 -15.91
CA LEU A 234 -9.39 15.20 -14.71
C LEU A 234 -9.21 16.61 -14.18
N LYS A 235 -9.12 17.60 -15.08
CA LYS A 235 -9.03 19.01 -14.71
C LYS A 235 -10.34 19.49 -14.06
N ILE A 236 -11.48 19.00 -14.54
CA ILE A 236 -12.80 19.31 -13.96
C ILE A 236 -12.92 18.69 -12.56
N ILE A 237 -12.52 17.43 -12.38
CA ILE A 237 -12.50 16.78 -11.05
C ILE A 237 -11.65 17.58 -10.06
N GLN A 238 -10.46 18.00 -10.48
CA GLN A 238 -9.55 18.75 -9.62
C GLN A 238 -10.13 20.12 -9.25
N ALA A 239 -10.76 20.84 -10.18
CA ALA A 239 -11.42 22.10 -9.90
C ALA A 239 -12.57 21.93 -8.87
N LEU A 240 -13.39 20.88 -9.04
CA LEU A 240 -14.52 20.57 -8.16
C LEU A 240 -14.13 19.98 -6.79
N SER A 241 -12.86 19.60 -6.61
CA SER A 241 -12.35 19.16 -5.30
C SER A 241 -12.06 20.31 -4.33
N ALA A 242 -11.82 21.51 -4.85
CA ALA A 242 -11.58 22.70 -4.03
C ALA A 242 -12.90 23.35 -3.60
N GLU A 243 -13.84 23.50 -4.54
CA GLU A 243 -15.13 24.12 -4.30
C GLU A 243 -16.17 23.69 -5.36
N SER A 244 -17.45 23.91 -5.08
CA SER A 244 -18.53 23.67 -6.05
C SER A 244 -18.60 24.80 -7.07
N LEU A 245 -18.54 24.47 -8.36
CA LEU A 245 -18.47 25.44 -9.45
C LEU A 245 -19.69 25.33 -10.38
N THR A 246 -20.10 26.46 -10.95
CA THR A 246 -21.04 26.54 -12.06
C THR A 246 -20.37 26.13 -13.38
N VAL A 247 -21.16 25.83 -14.41
CA VAL A 247 -20.64 25.53 -15.76
C VAL A 247 -19.75 26.68 -16.27
N ASP A 248 -20.18 27.93 -16.07
CA ASP A 248 -19.46 29.12 -16.53
C ASP A 248 -18.11 29.29 -15.82
N GLU A 249 -18.05 29.01 -14.52
CA GLU A 249 -16.80 29.02 -13.76
C GLU A 249 -15.85 27.91 -14.23
N ILE A 250 -16.35 26.71 -14.53
CA ILE A 250 -15.55 25.60 -15.07
C ILE A 250 -15.00 25.95 -16.45
N ILE A 251 -15.83 26.50 -17.33
CA ILE A 251 -15.45 26.99 -18.66
C ILE A 251 -14.34 28.03 -18.56
N ARG A 252 -14.52 29.01 -17.68
CA ARG A 252 -13.57 30.12 -17.49
C ARG A 252 -12.25 29.64 -16.88
N ASN A 253 -12.30 28.83 -15.83
CA ASN A 253 -11.12 28.37 -15.10
C ASN A 253 -10.26 27.41 -15.93
N LEU A 254 -10.88 26.61 -16.79
CA LEU A 254 -10.20 25.58 -17.59
C LEU A 254 -10.02 25.97 -19.06
N ASN A 255 -10.46 27.17 -19.45
CA ASN A 255 -10.44 27.69 -20.81
C ASN A 255 -11.00 26.68 -21.83
N LEU A 256 -12.20 26.17 -21.54
CA LEU A 256 -12.88 25.16 -22.36
C LEU A 256 -13.91 25.77 -23.29
N ASP A 257 -14.11 25.16 -24.44
CA ASP A 257 -15.27 25.45 -25.28
C ASP A 257 -16.57 24.98 -24.58
N ILE A 258 -17.65 25.74 -24.73
CA ILE A 258 -18.93 25.50 -24.05
C ILE A 258 -19.57 24.16 -24.45
N VAL A 259 -19.46 23.76 -25.72
CA VAL A 259 -20.01 22.50 -26.21
C VAL A 259 -19.21 21.34 -25.65
N LYS A 260 -17.89 21.49 -25.62
CA LYS A 260 -16.98 20.49 -25.03
C LYS A 260 -17.19 20.34 -23.53
N ALA A 261 -17.28 21.43 -22.78
CA ALA A 261 -17.51 21.41 -21.34
C ALA A 261 -18.85 20.75 -20.99
N SER A 262 -19.93 21.12 -21.69
CA SER A 262 -21.27 20.57 -21.45
C SER A 262 -21.32 19.06 -21.72
N SER A 263 -20.74 18.59 -22.83
CA SER A 263 -20.66 17.16 -23.17
C SER A 263 -19.93 16.35 -22.10
N ILE A 264 -18.80 16.87 -21.61
CA ILE A 264 -17.99 16.21 -20.59
C ILE A 264 -18.71 16.18 -19.24
N LEU A 265 -19.33 17.28 -18.81
CA LEU A 265 -20.07 17.35 -17.55
C LEU A 265 -21.27 16.39 -17.53
N ILE A 266 -22.00 16.28 -18.65
CA ILE A 266 -23.07 15.28 -18.80
C ILE A 266 -22.51 13.86 -18.68
N GLY A 267 -21.42 13.56 -19.40
CA GLY A 267 -20.77 12.25 -19.33
C GLY A 267 -20.29 11.89 -17.93
N MET A 268 -19.72 12.84 -17.20
CA MET A 268 -19.26 12.66 -15.82
C MET A 268 -20.39 12.49 -14.82
N THR A 269 -21.52 13.18 -15.04
CA THR A 269 -22.74 13.04 -14.22
C THR A 269 -23.35 11.64 -14.41
N LEU A 270 -23.44 11.16 -15.66
CA LEU A 270 -23.91 9.81 -15.96
C LEU A 270 -23.00 8.71 -15.38
N LYS A 271 -21.68 8.95 -15.33
CA LYS A 271 -20.71 8.08 -14.66
C LYS A 271 -20.78 8.12 -13.12
N GLY A 272 -21.60 9.01 -12.54
CA GLY A 272 -21.71 9.22 -11.11
C GLY A 272 -20.49 9.89 -10.46
N LEU A 273 -19.60 10.50 -11.25
CA LEU A 273 -18.38 11.16 -10.75
C LEU A 273 -18.68 12.52 -10.13
N ILE A 274 -19.70 13.21 -10.66
CA ILE A 274 -20.15 14.52 -10.20
C ILE A 274 -21.69 14.53 -10.11
N SER A 275 -22.23 15.44 -9.30
CA SER A 275 -23.66 15.69 -9.14
C SER A 275 -23.95 17.18 -9.34
N GLU A 276 -25.13 17.51 -9.84
CA GLU A 276 -25.57 18.88 -10.08
C GLU A 276 -26.70 19.23 -9.11
N SER A 277 -26.57 20.35 -8.43
CA SER A 277 -27.59 20.87 -7.51
C SER A 277 -27.56 22.39 -7.50
N GLY A 278 -28.69 23.01 -7.83
CA GLY A 278 -28.82 24.47 -7.82
C GLY A 278 -27.89 25.18 -8.80
N GLY A 279 -27.63 24.59 -9.98
CA GLY A 279 -26.77 25.17 -11.01
C GLY A 279 -25.26 25.03 -10.77
N LYS A 280 -24.87 24.32 -9.70
CA LYS A 280 -23.47 24.03 -9.35
C LYS A 280 -23.22 22.53 -9.43
N TYR A 281 -22.00 22.18 -9.83
CA TYR A 281 -21.49 20.83 -9.83
C TYR A 281 -20.70 20.55 -8.55
N TYR A 282 -20.82 19.32 -8.07
CA TYR A 282 -20.20 18.80 -6.86
C TYR A 282 -19.54 17.47 -7.17
N LEU A 283 -18.43 17.15 -6.52
CA LEU A 283 -17.93 15.77 -6.52
C LEU A 283 -18.88 14.90 -5.72
N THR A 284 -19.34 13.82 -6.34
CA THR A 284 -20.20 12.85 -5.66
C THR A 284 -19.35 12.13 -4.61
N ARG A 285 -19.66 12.30 -3.32
CA ARG A 285 -19.13 11.44 -2.28
C ARG A 285 -19.74 10.06 -2.50
N LEU A 286 -18.92 9.08 -2.88
CA LEU A 286 -19.33 7.68 -2.93
C LEU A 286 -19.86 7.32 -1.54
N SER A 287 -21.18 7.23 -1.45
CA SER A 287 -21.89 6.82 -0.27
C SER A 287 -22.04 5.31 -0.37
N ASN A 288 -21.42 4.60 0.58
CA ASN A 288 -21.35 3.15 0.79
C ASN A 288 -20.30 2.38 -0.03
#